data_AF-A0A0D8Y6M5-F1
#
_entry.id   AF-A0A0D8Y6M5-F1
#
_cell.length_a   1.000
_cell.length_b   1.000
_cell.length_c   1.000
_cell.angle_alpha   90.00
_cell.angle_beta   90.00
_cell.angle_gamma   90.00
#
_symmetry.space_group_name_H-M   'P 1'
#
loop_
_entity.id
_entity.type
_entity.pdbx_description
1 polymer ?
#
loop_
_entity_poly.entity_id
_entity_poly.type
_entity_poly.pdbx_seq_one_letter_code
_entity_poly.pdbx_strand_id
1 'polypeptide(L)'
;MNDVLIPVQQVKTDHKRPLLLDLCRLQSSTMPQVLAQAAELLYQRAATMQPLCLDRFVDWFSFHLSNFGFRWSWNDWKDCLTADRWDVKRIFASEVIERCRRLSYYGQLKEFLPKSFAPMIPPPPDVICKYDDESVPGYEIACKFVSLIQSRADDSMIISEIRDVDGNYDPEVLMKTSAKSFSHTFVALTRYNLTLKTVADTSDEMQEILLRTLFQCWRNNYLRIVILVDKMLKMQILDCGVVISWIFGDSLRGETHKQWKWEVLNTALERLSRHIHKVAHDVQILQKRVKHQRIGNDEEMEDLDVKSREQEELEQQKEKLENLKDFQKSLFLDVLHKFTVLLTEYIVHCETEGTDFRTPYFSWIKGRFKQIFLMHGADLHEFTEDLRRELFSSSDIDLNVLEIFHQFVALRS
;
A
#
# COMPACT_ATOMS: atom_id res chain seq x y z
N MET A 1 -12.60 3.17 -25.26
CA MET A 1 -13.24 3.29 -23.93
C MET A 1 -13.25 1.99 -23.12
N ASN A 2 -13.08 0.82 -23.75
CA ASN A 2 -13.12 -0.48 -23.05
C ASN A 2 -11.81 -0.92 -22.35
N ASP A 3 -10.69 -0.21 -22.55
CA ASP A 3 -9.41 -0.56 -21.88
C ASP A 3 -9.30 -0.08 -20.43
N VAL A 4 -10.25 0.73 -19.94
CA VAL A 4 -10.16 1.38 -18.63
C VAL A 4 -10.82 0.55 -17.52
N LEU A 5 -11.70 -0.40 -17.87
CA LEU A 5 -12.60 -1.10 -16.92
C LEU A 5 -12.40 -2.62 -16.83
N ILE A 6 -11.32 -3.19 -17.37
CA ILE A 6 -11.09 -4.63 -17.27
C ILE A 6 -10.45 -4.96 -15.91
N PRO A 7 -10.96 -5.95 -15.15
CA PRO A 7 -10.27 -6.52 -13.98
C PRO A 7 -8.87 -6.93 -14.45
N VAL A 8 -7.85 -6.27 -13.89
CA VAL A 8 -6.42 -6.42 -14.20
C VAL A 8 -6.16 -7.23 -15.49
N GLN A 9 -6.18 -6.58 -16.66
CA GLN A 9 -5.55 -7.19 -17.83
C GLN A 9 -4.13 -7.60 -17.41
N GLN A 10 -3.81 -8.88 -17.56
CA GLN A 10 -2.54 -9.53 -17.18
C GLN A 10 -1.27 -8.90 -17.82
N VAL A 11 -1.42 -7.82 -18.58
CA VAL A 11 -0.32 -6.99 -19.03
C VAL A 11 -0.01 -5.99 -17.92
N LYS A 12 1.07 -6.23 -17.16
CA LYS A 12 1.63 -5.27 -16.20
C LYS A 12 1.56 -3.87 -16.83
N THR A 13 0.93 -2.93 -16.14
CA THR A 13 0.76 -1.52 -16.52
C THR A 13 2.04 -0.87 -17.05
N ASP A 14 3.20 -1.41 -16.65
CA ASP A 14 4.53 -1.04 -17.14
C ASP A 14 4.74 -1.20 -18.65
N HIS A 15 4.06 -2.13 -19.35
CA HIS A 15 4.29 -2.33 -20.80
C HIS A 15 3.54 -1.31 -21.68
N LYS A 16 2.45 -0.71 -21.18
CA LYS A 16 1.68 0.31 -21.94
C LYS A 16 2.38 1.68 -21.95
N ARG A 17 3.26 1.95 -20.96
CA ARG A 17 3.95 3.24 -20.80
C ARG A 17 5.02 3.50 -21.89
N PRO A 18 5.92 2.55 -22.22
CA PRO A 18 6.90 2.73 -23.30
C PRO A 18 6.25 2.79 -24.69
N LEU A 19 5.17 2.04 -24.91
CA LEU A 19 4.50 1.98 -26.21
C LEU A 19 4.02 3.36 -26.69
N LEU A 20 3.41 4.15 -25.81
CA LEU A 20 2.95 5.50 -26.15
C LEU A 20 4.12 6.47 -26.38
N LEU A 21 5.24 6.28 -25.68
CA LEU A 21 6.46 7.05 -25.94
C LEU A 21 7.04 6.71 -27.32
N ASP A 22 7.07 5.43 -27.68
CA ASP A 22 7.55 4.98 -28.98
C ASP A 22 6.64 5.46 -30.10
N LEU A 23 5.32 5.48 -29.90
CA LEU A 23 4.38 6.10 -30.85
C LEU A 23 4.62 7.61 -31.00
N CYS A 24 4.94 8.34 -29.92
CA CYS A 24 5.35 9.74 -30.01
C CYS A 24 6.65 9.94 -30.79
N ARG A 25 7.59 8.99 -30.72
CA ARG A 25 8.84 9.04 -31.52
C ARG A 25 8.57 8.74 -32.99
N LEU A 26 7.72 7.75 -33.28
CA LEU A 26 7.37 7.34 -34.63
C LEU A 26 6.49 8.36 -35.36
N GLN A 27 5.64 9.10 -34.63
CA GLN A 27 4.68 10.06 -35.17
C GLN A 27 4.79 11.40 -34.43
N SER A 28 5.97 12.02 -34.51
CA SER A 28 6.34 13.21 -33.72
C SER A 28 5.50 14.46 -33.97
N SER A 29 4.85 14.58 -35.14
CA SER A 29 4.01 15.73 -35.49
C SER A 29 2.54 15.60 -35.04
N THR A 30 2.02 14.38 -34.89
CA THR A 30 0.58 14.14 -34.67
C THR A 30 0.29 13.52 -33.31
N MET A 31 1.05 12.48 -32.91
CA MET A 31 0.75 11.70 -31.71
C MET A 31 0.81 12.51 -30.41
N PRO A 32 1.79 13.43 -30.20
CA PRO A 32 1.80 14.27 -29.00
C PRO A 32 0.54 15.14 -28.85
N GLN A 33 0.00 15.66 -29.96
CA GLN A 33 -1.22 16.48 -29.93
C GLN A 33 -2.44 15.64 -29.55
N VAL A 34 -2.56 14.44 -30.13
CA VAL A 34 -3.64 13.50 -29.79
C VAL A 34 -3.57 13.10 -28.32
N LEU A 35 -2.38 12.82 -27.80
CA LEU A 35 -2.20 12.47 -26.38
C LEU A 35 -2.51 13.64 -25.45
N ALA A 36 -2.11 14.86 -25.80
CA ALA A 36 -2.45 16.04 -25.02
C ALA A 36 -3.98 16.25 -24.96
N GLN A 37 -4.68 16.13 -26.09
CA GLN A 37 -6.14 16.20 -26.14
C GLN A 37 -6.81 15.08 -25.34
N ALA A 38 -6.29 13.85 -25.41
CA ALA A 38 -6.80 12.73 -24.64
C ALA A 38 -6.61 12.94 -23.13
N ALA A 39 -5.44 13.42 -22.70
CA ALA A 39 -5.17 13.75 -21.31
C ALA A 39 -6.12 14.85 -20.79
N GLU A 40 -6.36 15.88 -21.60
CA GLU A 40 -7.31 16.95 -21.27
C GLU A 40 -8.75 16.41 -21.14
N LEU A 41 -9.20 15.58 -22.07
CA LEU A 41 -10.53 14.95 -21.98
C LEU A 41 -10.67 14.04 -20.76
N LEU A 42 -9.61 13.33 -20.36
CA LEU A 42 -9.60 12.51 -19.15
C LEU A 42 -9.68 13.39 -17.89
N TYR A 43 -8.94 14.51 -17.86
CA TYR A 43 -9.00 15.47 -16.76
C TYR A 43 -10.40 16.09 -16.61
N GLN A 44 -11.01 16.53 -17.71
CA GLN A 44 -12.36 17.11 -17.68
C GLN A 44 -13.43 16.11 -17.22
N ARG A 45 -13.19 14.80 -17.41
CA ARG A 45 -14.08 13.71 -16.97
C ARG A 45 -13.65 13.06 -15.66
N ALA A 46 -12.66 13.62 -14.96
CA ALA A 46 -12.11 13.02 -13.74
C ALA A 46 -13.15 12.86 -12.62
N ALA A 47 -14.14 13.76 -12.54
CA ALA A 47 -15.17 13.73 -11.50
C ALA A 47 -15.97 12.40 -11.42
N THR A 48 -16.13 11.69 -12.54
CA THR A 48 -16.83 10.40 -12.61
C THR A 48 -15.88 9.21 -12.71
N MET A 49 -14.56 9.46 -12.68
CA MET A 49 -13.54 8.41 -12.84
C MET A 49 -13.41 7.61 -11.55
N GLN A 50 -13.36 6.28 -11.66
CA GLN A 50 -13.12 5.41 -10.51
C GLN A 50 -11.69 5.63 -9.97
N PRO A 51 -11.45 5.59 -8.64
CA PRO A 51 -10.13 5.83 -8.06
C PRO A 51 -9.02 4.95 -8.65
N LEU A 52 -9.31 3.66 -8.93
CA LEU A 52 -8.35 2.76 -9.59
C LEU A 52 -7.92 3.25 -10.98
N CYS A 53 -8.84 3.82 -11.76
CA CYS A 53 -8.54 4.39 -13.07
C CYS A 53 -7.78 5.70 -12.93
N LEU A 54 -8.11 6.51 -11.92
CA LEU A 54 -7.40 7.74 -11.60
C LEU A 54 -5.95 7.46 -11.21
N ASP A 55 -5.69 6.47 -10.35
CA ASP A 55 -4.35 6.03 -9.96
C ASP A 55 -3.50 5.67 -11.21
N ARG A 56 -4.09 4.92 -12.15
CA ARG A 56 -3.44 4.56 -13.42
C ARG A 56 -3.17 5.79 -14.30
N PHE A 57 -4.09 6.76 -14.30
CA PHE A 57 -3.94 8.00 -15.05
C PHE A 57 -2.83 8.88 -14.47
N VAL A 58 -2.77 9.03 -13.14
CA VAL A 58 -1.70 9.71 -12.40
C VAL A 58 -0.34 9.11 -12.74
N ASP A 59 -0.23 7.79 -12.65
CA ASP A 59 0.99 7.04 -12.92
C ASP A 59 1.46 7.21 -14.38
N TRP A 60 0.55 7.06 -15.34
CA TRP A 60 0.86 7.24 -16.75
C TRP A 60 1.26 8.69 -17.06
N PHE A 61 0.49 9.67 -16.57
CA PHE A 61 0.67 11.06 -16.93
C PHE A 61 1.95 11.63 -16.32
N SER A 62 2.22 11.35 -15.04
CA SER A 62 3.47 11.78 -14.40
C SER A 62 4.72 11.18 -15.06
N PHE A 63 4.66 9.90 -15.45
CA PHE A 63 5.72 9.26 -16.23
C PHE A 63 5.86 9.87 -17.63
N HIS A 64 4.75 10.18 -18.31
CA HIS A 64 4.78 10.89 -19.58
C HIS A 64 5.48 12.24 -19.42
N LEU A 65 5.07 13.06 -18.43
CA LEU A 65 5.68 14.36 -18.15
C LEU A 65 7.19 14.26 -17.90
N SER A 66 7.67 13.27 -17.14
CA SER A 66 9.12 13.12 -16.87
C SER A 66 9.95 12.89 -18.14
N ASN A 67 9.35 12.29 -19.18
CA ASN A 67 10.01 12.06 -20.47
C ASN A 67 9.98 13.29 -21.41
N PHE A 68 9.14 14.28 -21.13
CA PHE A 68 9.01 15.52 -21.92
C PHE A 68 9.41 16.78 -21.11
N GLY A 69 10.27 16.61 -20.11
CA GLY A 69 10.83 17.71 -19.31
C GLY A 69 9.81 18.41 -18.42
N PHE A 70 8.78 17.69 -17.96
CA PHE A 70 7.69 18.15 -17.09
C PHE A 70 6.89 19.33 -17.66
N ARG A 71 6.87 19.47 -18.99
CA ARG A 71 6.16 20.55 -19.68
C ARG A 71 4.68 20.20 -19.83
N TRP A 72 3.83 21.03 -19.25
CA TRP A 72 2.38 20.97 -19.41
C TRP A 72 1.76 22.35 -19.25
N SER A 73 0.60 22.57 -19.88
CA SER A 73 -0.20 23.78 -19.71
C SER A 73 -0.97 23.76 -18.39
N TRP A 74 -0.27 23.71 -17.25
CA TRP A 74 -0.87 23.62 -15.90
C TRP A 74 -1.95 24.67 -15.62
N ASN A 75 -1.84 25.86 -16.22
CA ASN A 75 -2.82 26.93 -16.07
C ASN A 75 -4.21 26.60 -16.63
N ASP A 76 -4.32 25.59 -17.49
CA ASP A 76 -5.60 25.10 -18.01
C ASP A 76 -6.40 24.35 -16.93
N TRP A 77 -5.73 23.93 -15.85
CA TRP A 77 -6.28 23.17 -14.72
C TRP A 77 -6.44 23.99 -13.44
N LYS A 78 -6.60 25.32 -13.56
CA LYS A 78 -6.74 26.22 -12.39
C LYS A 78 -8.00 25.96 -11.57
N ASP A 79 -9.01 25.31 -12.15
CA ASP A 79 -10.24 24.93 -11.46
C ASP A 79 -9.99 24.05 -10.24
N CYS A 80 -8.92 23.24 -10.24
CA CYS A 80 -8.59 22.40 -9.09
C CYS A 80 -8.02 23.16 -7.88
N LEU A 81 -7.53 24.39 -8.08
CA LEU A 81 -6.92 25.20 -7.00
C LEU A 81 -7.96 25.68 -5.99
N THR A 82 -9.18 25.94 -6.45
CA THR A 82 -10.30 26.42 -5.65
C THR A 82 -11.26 25.31 -5.22
N ALA A 83 -11.09 24.10 -5.74
CA ALA A 83 -11.96 22.98 -5.46
C ALA A 83 -11.74 22.39 -4.05
N ASP A 84 -12.76 21.70 -3.53
CA ASP A 84 -12.67 20.99 -2.25
C ASP A 84 -11.59 19.90 -2.27
N ARG A 85 -11.07 19.51 -1.11
CA ARG A 85 -10.05 18.46 -0.98
C ARG A 85 -10.50 17.10 -1.53
N TRP A 86 -11.80 16.83 -1.58
CA TRP A 86 -12.38 15.61 -2.13
C TRP A 86 -12.73 15.70 -3.61
N ASP A 87 -12.50 16.86 -4.25
CA ASP A 87 -12.67 16.99 -5.69
C ASP A 87 -11.60 16.16 -6.42
N VAL A 88 -12.05 15.30 -7.33
CA VAL A 88 -11.18 14.34 -8.04
C VAL A 88 -10.15 15.06 -8.91
N LYS A 89 -10.45 16.24 -9.47
CA LYS A 89 -9.48 17.01 -10.25
C LYS A 89 -8.37 17.58 -9.37
N ARG A 90 -8.71 17.99 -8.13
CA ARG A 90 -7.73 18.43 -7.13
C ARG A 90 -6.86 17.28 -6.67
N ILE A 91 -7.46 16.13 -6.34
CA ILE A 91 -6.71 14.92 -5.97
C ILE A 91 -5.78 14.53 -7.11
N PHE A 92 -6.28 14.46 -8.35
CA PHE A 92 -5.47 14.14 -9.53
C PHE A 92 -4.26 15.06 -9.68
N ALA A 93 -4.46 16.37 -9.68
CA ALA A 93 -3.36 17.32 -9.85
C ALA A 93 -2.34 17.24 -8.70
N SER A 94 -2.81 17.09 -7.45
CA SER A 94 -1.93 16.89 -6.29
C SER A 94 -1.11 15.60 -6.39
N GLU A 95 -1.73 14.50 -6.78
CA GLU A 95 -1.04 13.21 -6.93
C GLU A 95 -0.06 13.21 -8.10
N VAL A 96 -0.40 13.84 -9.24
CA VAL A 96 0.54 14.01 -10.36
C VAL A 96 1.77 14.82 -9.92
N ILE A 97 1.58 15.94 -9.21
CA ILE A 97 2.70 16.77 -8.73
C ILE A 97 3.58 15.95 -7.76
N GLU A 98 2.97 15.20 -6.85
CA GLU A 98 3.70 14.32 -5.93
C GLU A 98 4.45 13.21 -6.68
N ARG A 99 3.88 12.60 -7.72
CA ARG A 99 4.60 11.63 -8.58
C ARG A 99 5.74 12.28 -9.34
N CYS A 100 5.55 13.46 -9.91
CA CYS A 100 6.61 14.21 -10.59
C CYS A 100 7.75 14.54 -9.61
N ARG A 101 7.44 14.87 -8.35
CA ARG A 101 8.44 15.05 -7.29
C ARG A 101 9.26 13.78 -7.04
N ARG A 102 8.63 12.60 -7.06
CA ARG A 102 9.31 11.30 -6.89
C ARG A 102 10.21 10.94 -8.08
N LEU A 103 9.82 11.34 -9.29
CA LEU A 103 10.58 11.16 -10.53
C LEU A 103 11.63 12.26 -10.76
N SER A 104 11.70 13.23 -9.85
CA SER A 104 12.58 14.40 -9.89
C SER A 104 13.05 14.74 -8.46
N TYR A 105 13.29 16.01 -8.15
CA TYR A 105 13.64 16.56 -6.86
C TYR A 105 12.78 17.80 -6.57
N TYR A 106 12.64 18.12 -5.28
CA TYR A 106 11.76 19.18 -4.80
C TYR A 106 12.00 20.55 -5.47
N GLY A 107 13.27 20.91 -5.71
CA GLY A 107 13.63 22.17 -6.39
C GLY A 107 13.02 22.31 -7.78
N GLN A 108 13.01 21.24 -8.58
CA GLN A 108 12.51 21.28 -9.95
C GLN A 108 11.01 21.56 -10.04
N LEU A 109 10.23 21.20 -9.01
CA LEU A 109 8.79 21.48 -8.98
C LEU A 109 8.49 22.97 -9.16
N LYS A 110 9.29 23.84 -8.53
CA LYS A 110 9.13 25.30 -8.60
C LYS A 110 9.52 25.87 -9.97
N GLU A 111 10.30 25.12 -10.76
CA GLU A 111 10.75 25.56 -12.08
C GLU A 111 9.70 25.28 -13.16
N PHE A 112 9.06 24.12 -13.13
CA PHE A 112 8.07 23.75 -14.16
C PHE A 112 6.62 24.07 -13.80
N LEU A 113 6.29 24.26 -12.51
CA LEU A 113 4.95 24.69 -12.11
C LEU A 113 4.81 26.22 -12.19
N PRO A 114 3.69 26.74 -12.73
CA PRO A 114 3.42 28.17 -12.69
C PRO A 114 3.16 28.65 -11.26
N LYS A 115 3.38 29.95 -11.01
CA LYS A 115 3.20 30.58 -9.68
C LYS A 115 1.80 30.37 -9.09
N SER A 116 0.77 30.24 -9.93
CA SER A 116 -0.61 29.91 -9.55
C SER A 116 -0.72 28.57 -8.80
N PHE A 117 0.15 27.61 -9.09
CA PHE A 117 0.18 26.28 -8.48
C PHE A 117 1.09 26.19 -7.26
N ALA A 118 1.70 27.28 -6.80
CA ALA A 118 2.52 27.30 -5.59
C ALA A 118 1.82 26.68 -4.35
N PRO A 119 0.51 26.86 -4.12
CA PRO A 119 -0.19 26.21 -2.99
C PRO A 119 -0.30 24.69 -3.10
N MET A 120 -0.11 24.10 -4.28
CA MET A 120 -0.15 22.65 -4.50
C MET A 120 1.22 21.97 -4.38
N ILE A 121 2.30 22.76 -4.24
CA ILE A 121 3.64 22.21 -4.06
C ILE A 121 3.72 21.56 -2.67
N PRO A 122 3.99 20.25 -2.56
CA PRO A 122 4.10 19.58 -1.26
C PRO A 122 5.29 20.15 -0.47
N PRO A 123 5.31 20.02 0.86
CA PRO A 123 6.46 20.43 1.67
C PRO A 123 7.74 19.66 1.27
N PRO A 124 8.93 20.19 1.61
CA PRO A 124 10.18 19.50 1.32
C PRO A 124 10.21 18.13 2.03
N PRO A 125 10.74 17.08 1.36
CA PRO A 125 10.66 15.69 1.83
C PRO A 125 11.74 15.35 2.86
N ASP A 126 12.01 16.27 3.77
CA ASP A 126 13.01 16.15 4.83
C ASP A 126 12.48 15.27 5.98
N VAL A 127 13.41 14.66 6.71
CA VAL A 127 13.07 13.91 7.93
C VAL A 127 12.67 14.91 9.01
N ILE A 128 11.62 14.58 9.76
CA ILE A 128 11.18 15.36 10.91
C ILE A 128 11.49 14.53 12.14
N CYS A 129 12.30 15.06 13.05
CA CYS A 129 12.58 14.40 14.32
C CYS A 129 12.15 15.34 15.46
N LYS A 130 11.25 14.90 16.33
CA LYS A 130 10.83 15.67 17.51
C LYS A 130 12.00 15.95 18.44
N TYR A 131 12.98 15.05 18.48
CA TYR A 131 14.22 15.18 19.23
C TYR A 131 15.28 16.05 18.54
N ASP A 132 14.90 16.93 17.60
CA ASP A 132 15.72 18.10 17.24
C ASP A 132 15.53 19.24 18.25
N ASP A 133 14.46 19.21 19.03
CA ASP A 133 14.17 20.20 20.06
C ASP A 133 14.59 19.68 21.45
N GLU A 134 15.51 20.39 22.08
CA GLU A 134 16.06 20.05 23.41
C GLU A 134 14.99 20.10 24.51
N SER A 135 13.84 20.74 24.26
CA SER A 135 12.74 20.87 25.21
C SER A 135 11.83 19.63 25.28
N VAL A 136 12.01 18.65 24.39
CA VAL A 136 11.16 17.45 24.33
C VAL A 136 11.62 16.41 25.36
N PRO A 137 10.71 15.89 26.22
CA PRO A 137 11.03 14.79 27.12
C PRO A 137 11.58 13.58 26.35
N GLY A 138 12.75 13.07 26.75
CA GLY A 138 13.42 11.97 26.05
C GLY A 138 14.53 12.39 25.08
N TYR A 139 14.80 13.69 24.91
CA TYR A 139 15.91 14.19 24.08
C TYR A 139 17.28 13.62 24.48
N GLU A 140 17.59 13.56 25.77
CA GLU A 140 18.88 13.01 26.25
C GLU A 140 19.04 11.52 25.93
N ILE A 141 17.94 10.76 26.04
CA ILE A 141 17.89 9.33 25.70
C ILE A 141 18.06 9.17 24.19
N ALA A 142 17.36 9.97 23.39
CA ALA A 142 17.51 10.00 21.94
C ALA A 142 18.97 10.30 21.52
N CYS A 143 19.62 11.29 22.13
CA CYS A 143 21.03 11.61 21.86
C CYS A 143 21.98 10.45 22.21
N LYS A 144 21.74 9.75 23.32
CA LYS A 144 22.48 8.53 23.67
C LYS A 144 22.25 7.40 22.65
N PHE A 145 21.01 7.19 22.20
CA PHE A 145 20.73 6.21 21.15
C PHE A 145 21.37 6.57 19.81
N VAL A 146 21.38 7.85 19.42
CA VAL A 146 22.10 8.31 18.23
C VAL A 146 23.60 7.97 18.33
N SER A 147 24.22 8.22 19.49
CA SER A 147 25.65 7.94 19.68
C SER A 147 25.95 6.44 19.70
N LEU A 148 25.08 5.59 20.26
CA LEU A 148 25.18 4.12 20.21
C LEU A 148 25.05 3.57 18.78
N ILE A 149 24.14 4.14 17.97
CA ILE A 149 23.97 3.75 16.57
C ILE A 149 25.19 4.19 15.74
N GLN A 150 25.70 5.41 15.98
CA GLN A 150 26.90 5.92 15.31
C GLN A 150 28.16 5.14 15.69
N SER A 151 28.28 4.71 16.95
CA SER A 151 29.42 3.91 17.45
C SER A 151 29.34 2.44 17.06
N ARG A 152 28.27 2.02 16.36
CA ARG A 152 28.05 0.64 15.93
C ARG A 152 28.04 -0.34 17.11
N ALA A 153 27.40 0.04 18.22
CA ALA A 153 27.22 -0.84 19.38
C ALA A 153 26.50 -2.16 19.04
N ASP A 154 26.73 -3.19 19.87
CA ASP A 154 26.12 -4.51 19.74
C ASP A 154 24.64 -4.51 20.14
N ASP A 155 23.87 -5.44 19.56
CA ASP A 155 22.42 -5.52 19.73
C ASP A 155 21.99 -5.70 21.20
N SER A 156 22.80 -6.38 22.02
CA SER A 156 22.57 -6.59 23.45
C SER A 156 22.68 -5.30 24.28
N MET A 157 23.62 -4.42 23.94
CA MET A 157 23.82 -3.13 24.61
C MET A 157 22.69 -2.15 24.29
N ILE A 158 22.18 -2.21 23.06
CA ILE A 158 21.02 -1.43 22.65
C ILE A 158 19.76 -1.96 23.36
N ILE A 159 19.57 -3.28 23.43
CA ILE A 159 18.42 -3.89 24.13
C ILE A 159 18.47 -3.61 25.64
N SER A 160 19.64 -3.62 26.29
CA SER A 160 19.75 -3.32 27.72
C SER A 160 19.39 -1.88 28.01
N GLU A 161 19.85 -0.93 27.20
CA GLU A 161 19.51 0.50 27.36
C GLU A 161 18.02 0.75 27.06
N ILE A 162 17.41 -0.02 26.15
CA ILE A 162 15.96 0.03 25.86
C ILE A 162 15.14 -0.50 27.05
N ARG A 163 15.65 -1.50 27.79
CA ARG A 163 14.94 -2.13 28.92
C ARG A 163 15.04 -1.34 30.23
N ASP A 164 16.11 -0.57 30.43
CA ASP A 164 16.35 0.17 31.68
C ASP A 164 15.48 1.44 31.83
N VAL A 165 14.82 1.89 30.76
CA VAL A 165 14.00 3.11 30.76
C VAL A 165 12.53 2.77 30.51
N ASP A 166 11.84 2.32 31.56
CA ASP A 166 10.36 2.21 31.67
C ASP A 166 9.60 1.99 30.33
N GLY A 167 10.02 1.00 29.54
CA GLY A 167 9.31 0.51 28.35
C GLY A 167 9.09 1.48 27.18
N ASN A 168 9.58 2.72 27.23
CA ASN A 168 9.26 3.73 26.20
C ASN A 168 10.37 3.78 25.14
N TYR A 169 10.44 2.71 24.34
CA TYR A 169 11.24 2.71 23.11
C TYR A 169 10.67 3.77 22.16
N ASP A 170 11.47 4.76 21.77
CA ASP A 170 11.09 5.62 20.64
C ASP A 170 11.89 5.25 19.36
N PRO A 171 11.26 4.53 18.41
CA PRO A 171 11.85 4.19 17.12
C PRO A 171 12.30 5.41 16.29
N GLU A 172 11.90 6.63 16.67
CA GLU A 172 12.17 7.87 15.93
C GLU A 172 13.67 8.12 15.75
N VAL A 173 14.46 7.71 16.74
CA VAL A 173 15.90 7.94 16.79
C VAL A 173 16.64 7.12 15.73
N LEU A 174 16.23 5.86 15.54
CA LEU A 174 16.79 4.98 14.52
C LEU A 174 16.48 5.51 13.10
N MET A 175 15.29 6.07 12.92
CA MET A 175 14.85 6.65 11.64
C MET A 175 15.64 7.91 11.30
N LYS A 176 15.97 8.76 12.28
CA LYS A 176 16.81 9.95 12.08
C LYS A 176 18.24 9.58 11.67
N THR A 177 18.92 8.71 12.42
CA THR A 177 20.33 8.36 12.16
C THR A 177 20.53 7.68 10.81
N SER A 178 19.47 7.06 10.26
CA SER A 178 19.49 6.37 8.97
C SER A 178 18.78 7.13 7.83
N ALA A 179 18.42 8.40 8.04
CA ALA A 179 17.65 9.22 7.10
C ALA A 179 18.38 9.60 5.80
N LYS A 180 19.72 9.45 5.73
CA LYS A 180 20.54 9.96 4.62
C LYS A 180 20.18 9.40 3.24
N SER A 181 19.88 8.11 3.12
CA SER A 181 19.35 7.51 1.90
C SER A 181 18.58 6.22 2.20
N PHE A 182 17.81 5.72 1.24
CA PHE A 182 17.13 4.41 1.37
C PHE A 182 18.08 3.29 1.78
N SER A 183 19.29 3.25 1.20
CA SER A 183 20.31 2.26 1.53
C SER A 183 20.76 2.34 2.98
N HIS A 184 20.95 3.55 3.54
CA HIS A 184 21.31 3.70 4.95
C HIS A 184 20.19 3.20 5.86
N THR A 185 18.93 3.55 5.55
CA THR A 185 17.76 3.05 6.29
C THR A 185 17.64 1.53 6.22
N PHE A 186 17.88 0.92 5.05
CA PHE A 186 17.85 -0.53 4.91
C PHE A 186 18.97 -1.26 5.63
N VAL A 187 20.19 -0.71 5.62
CA VAL A 187 21.31 -1.27 6.38
C VAL A 187 21.01 -1.22 7.87
N ALA A 188 20.48 -0.09 8.36
CA ALA A 188 20.08 0.05 9.76
C ALA A 188 18.97 -0.95 10.15
N LEU A 189 17.90 -1.05 9.35
CA LEU A 189 16.84 -2.03 9.60
C LEU A 189 17.34 -3.47 9.59
N THR A 190 18.25 -3.81 8.67
CA THR A 190 18.79 -5.18 8.56
C THR A 190 19.69 -5.50 9.73
N ARG A 191 20.52 -4.55 10.16
CA ARG A 191 21.40 -4.71 11.31
C ARG A 191 20.59 -4.93 12.59
N TYR A 192 19.61 -4.07 12.85
CA TYR A 192 18.79 -4.13 14.07
C TYR A 192 17.53 -4.97 13.91
N ASN A 193 17.50 -5.90 12.94
CA ASN A 193 16.29 -6.67 12.66
C ASN A 193 15.86 -7.51 13.86
N LEU A 194 16.81 -8.18 14.53
CA LEU A 194 16.51 -9.03 15.68
C LEU A 194 15.94 -8.21 16.85
N THR A 195 16.54 -7.05 17.14
CA THR A 195 16.07 -6.11 18.16
C THR A 195 14.67 -5.61 17.83
N LEU A 196 14.45 -5.14 16.60
CA LEU A 196 13.15 -4.63 16.15
C LEU A 196 12.07 -5.70 16.18
N LYS A 197 12.39 -6.94 15.78
CA LYS A 197 11.47 -8.08 15.91
C LYS A 197 11.14 -8.36 17.37
N THR A 198 12.14 -8.44 18.24
CA THR A 198 11.90 -8.72 19.67
C THR A 198 10.97 -7.68 20.31
N VAL A 199 11.13 -6.40 19.96
CA VAL A 199 10.25 -5.32 20.42
C VAL A 199 8.86 -5.43 19.77
N ALA A 200 8.78 -5.65 18.46
CA ALA A 200 7.53 -5.79 17.72
C ALA A 200 6.69 -7.01 18.14
N ASP A 201 7.35 -8.13 18.44
CA ASP A 201 6.73 -9.40 18.86
C ASP A 201 6.19 -9.32 20.31
N THR A 202 6.49 -8.24 21.04
CA THR A 202 5.98 -8.05 22.41
C THR A 202 4.48 -7.74 22.42
N SER A 203 3.98 -6.96 21.46
CA SER A 203 2.56 -6.56 21.36
C SER A 203 2.26 -5.92 19.99
N ASP A 204 1.04 -6.12 19.48
CA ASP A 204 0.51 -5.40 18.32
C ASP A 204 0.55 -3.87 18.51
N GLU A 205 0.41 -3.39 19.75
CA GLU A 205 0.51 -1.97 20.09
C GLU A 205 1.91 -1.41 19.78
N MET A 206 2.97 -2.20 19.96
CA MET A 206 4.33 -1.79 19.64
C MET A 206 4.55 -1.68 18.13
N GLN A 207 3.97 -2.61 17.36
CA GLN A 207 3.96 -2.52 15.89
C GLN A 207 3.20 -1.27 15.41
N GLU A 208 2.10 -0.90 16.07
CA GLU A 208 1.38 0.33 15.75
C GLU A 208 2.17 1.58 16.13
N ILE A 209 2.84 1.60 17.28
CA ILE A 209 3.74 2.70 17.68
C ILE A 209 4.85 2.86 16.64
N LEU A 210 5.48 1.78 16.19
CA LEU A 210 6.48 1.79 15.12
C LEU A 210 5.95 2.47 13.84
N LEU A 211 4.72 2.14 13.42
CA LEU A 211 4.07 2.73 12.25
C LEU A 211 3.74 4.23 12.45
N ARG A 212 3.24 4.60 13.63
CA ARG A 212 2.94 6.00 13.99
C ARG A 212 4.21 6.86 14.00
N THR A 213 5.28 6.35 14.60
CA THR A 213 6.58 7.01 14.62
C THR A 213 7.16 7.13 13.21
N LEU A 214 7.08 6.07 12.40
CA LEU A 214 7.49 6.12 10.98
C LEU A 214 6.75 7.22 10.22
N PHE A 215 5.43 7.33 10.41
CA PHE A 215 4.62 8.37 9.78
C PHE A 215 4.98 9.76 10.25
N GLN A 216 5.20 9.96 11.55
CA GLN A 216 5.60 11.25 12.10
C GLN A 216 6.96 11.71 11.54
N CYS A 217 7.92 10.78 11.40
CA CYS A 217 9.22 11.08 10.80
C CYS A 217 9.13 11.50 9.33
N TRP A 218 8.25 10.84 8.58
CA TRP A 218 8.24 10.90 7.11
C TRP A 218 6.92 11.44 6.54
N ARG A 219 6.16 12.22 7.32
CA ARG A 219 4.85 12.78 6.90
C ARG A 219 4.91 13.65 5.63
N ASN A 220 6.09 14.14 5.26
CA ASN A 220 6.34 14.90 4.03
C ASN A 220 6.92 14.05 2.88
N ASN A 221 7.25 12.78 3.13
CA ASN A 221 7.87 11.88 2.17
C ASN A 221 7.14 10.54 2.10
N TYR A 222 5.97 10.56 1.45
CA TYR A 222 5.10 9.40 1.31
C TYR A 222 5.77 8.19 0.63
N LEU A 223 6.62 8.44 -0.37
CA LEU A 223 7.39 7.37 -1.03
C LEU A 223 8.23 6.58 -0.01
N ARG A 224 8.82 7.28 0.96
CA ARG A 224 9.64 6.65 1.99
C ARG A 224 8.83 5.80 2.94
N ILE A 225 7.64 6.27 3.33
CA ILE A 225 6.70 5.48 4.13
C ILE A 225 6.34 4.18 3.40
N VAL A 226 5.90 4.27 2.15
CA VAL A 226 5.50 3.09 1.35
C VAL A 226 6.64 2.05 1.27
N ILE A 227 7.85 2.51 0.96
CA ILE A 227 9.03 1.65 0.83
C ILE A 227 9.45 1.02 2.17
N LEU A 228 9.42 1.79 3.26
CA LEU A 228 9.83 1.29 4.57
C LEU A 228 8.81 0.32 5.15
N VAL A 229 7.50 0.56 4.98
CA VAL A 229 6.46 -0.40 5.37
C VAL A 229 6.60 -1.70 4.58
N ASP A 230 6.79 -1.66 3.26
CA ASP A 230 7.06 -2.86 2.45
C ASP A 230 8.30 -3.61 2.94
N LYS A 231 9.36 -2.90 3.28
CA LYS A 231 10.60 -3.51 3.79
C LYS A 231 10.39 -4.15 5.17
N MET A 232 9.67 -3.50 6.07
CA MET A 232 9.38 -4.02 7.41
C MET A 232 8.44 -5.25 7.36
N LEU A 233 7.43 -5.24 6.48
CA LEU A 233 6.62 -6.41 6.15
C LEU A 233 7.46 -7.54 5.54
N LYS A 234 8.44 -7.20 4.68
CA LYS A 234 9.35 -8.20 4.09
C LYS A 234 10.24 -8.87 5.13
N MET A 235 10.63 -8.10 6.13
CA MET A 235 11.49 -8.54 7.22
C MET A 235 10.71 -9.15 8.39
N GLN A 236 9.38 -9.25 8.30
CA GLN A 236 8.51 -9.72 9.38
C GLN A 236 8.74 -8.95 10.69
N ILE A 237 8.96 -7.64 10.59
CA ILE A 237 8.92 -6.73 11.74
C ILE A 237 7.48 -6.27 11.98
N LEU A 238 6.69 -6.21 10.90
CA LEU A 238 5.29 -5.83 10.94
C LEU A 238 4.44 -6.96 10.36
N ASP A 239 3.25 -7.11 10.93
CA ASP A 239 2.21 -7.98 10.44
C ASP A 239 1.23 -7.23 9.53
N CYS A 240 0.67 -7.95 8.56
CA CYS A 240 -0.26 -7.36 7.60
C CYS A 240 -1.53 -6.83 8.30
N GLY A 241 -2.00 -7.53 9.34
CA GLY A 241 -3.17 -7.13 10.13
C GLY A 241 -2.97 -5.79 10.85
N VAL A 242 -1.81 -5.60 11.48
CA VAL A 242 -1.49 -4.33 12.17
C VAL A 242 -1.38 -3.18 11.17
N VAL A 243 -0.72 -3.39 10.02
CA VAL A 243 -0.66 -2.37 8.96
C VAL A 243 -2.05 -1.99 8.47
N ILE A 244 -2.94 -2.96 8.28
CA ILE A 244 -4.33 -2.71 7.88
C ILE A 244 -5.06 -1.89 8.94
N SER A 245 -5.01 -2.29 10.21
CA SER A 245 -5.62 -1.55 11.31
C SER A 245 -5.10 -0.11 11.40
N TRP A 246 -3.79 0.09 11.24
CA TRP A 246 -3.17 1.42 11.21
C TRP A 246 -3.69 2.28 10.04
N ILE A 247 -3.86 1.72 8.84
CA ILE A 247 -4.40 2.43 7.67
C ILE A 247 -5.82 2.95 7.92
N PHE A 248 -6.68 2.18 8.58
CA PHE A 248 -8.03 2.62 8.93
C PHE A 248 -8.09 3.44 10.22
N GLY A 249 -7.00 3.54 10.97
CA GLY A 249 -6.92 4.26 12.23
C GLY A 249 -7.10 5.77 12.11
N ASP A 250 -7.47 6.39 13.23
CA ASP A 250 -7.81 7.81 13.31
C ASP A 250 -6.66 8.74 12.92
N SER A 251 -5.43 8.34 13.22
CA SER A 251 -4.21 9.10 12.89
C SER A 251 -4.07 9.42 11.39
N LEU A 252 -4.64 8.58 10.52
CA LEU A 252 -4.56 8.71 9.07
C LEU A 252 -5.89 9.15 8.42
N ARG A 253 -6.90 9.56 9.19
CA ARG A 253 -8.18 10.04 8.62
C ARG A 253 -7.98 11.22 7.67
N GLY A 254 -7.12 12.17 8.01
CA GLY A 254 -6.80 13.34 7.17
C GLY A 254 -6.13 13.01 5.83
N GLU A 255 -5.49 11.85 5.75
CA GLU A 255 -4.69 11.41 4.59
C GLU A 255 -5.51 10.53 3.62
N THR A 256 -6.80 10.32 3.88
CA THR A 256 -7.64 9.34 3.18
C THR A 256 -7.86 9.63 1.68
N HIS A 257 -7.79 10.90 1.29
CA HIS A 257 -7.87 11.30 -0.12
C HIS A 257 -6.59 10.97 -0.91
N LYS A 258 -5.45 10.73 -0.23
CA LYS A 258 -4.16 10.54 -0.88
C LYS A 258 -3.91 9.10 -1.30
N GLN A 259 -3.24 8.92 -2.44
CA GLN A 259 -3.01 7.62 -3.06
C GLN A 259 -2.08 6.72 -2.22
N TRP A 260 -1.06 7.30 -1.59
CA TRP A 260 -0.03 6.53 -0.85
C TRP A 260 -0.63 5.61 0.23
N LYS A 261 -1.71 6.05 0.90
CA LYS A 261 -2.40 5.29 1.94
C LYS A 261 -2.93 3.97 1.38
N TRP A 262 -3.53 4.03 0.20
CA TRP A 262 -4.09 2.88 -0.50
C TRP A 262 -3.01 2.02 -1.15
N GLU A 263 -1.85 2.59 -1.51
CA GLU A 263 -0.68 1.83 -1.94
C GLU A 263 -0.14 0.94 -0.82
N VAL A 264 -0.06 1.45 0.42
CA VAL A 264 0.36 0.66 1.58
C VAL A 264 -0.62 -0.48 1.85
N LEU A 265 -1.93 -0.20 1.82
CA LEU A 265 -2.96 -1.24 1.98
C LEU A 265 -2.82 -2.36 0.95
N ASN A 266 -2.72 -2.00 -0.33
CA ASN A 266 -2.56 -2.99 -1.39
C ASN A 266 -1.23 -3.74 -1.29
N THR A 267 -0.16 -3.08 -0.86
CA THR A 267 1.15 -3.72 -0.63
C THR A 267 1.05 -4.81 0.45
N ALA A 268 0.33 -4.55 1.53
CA ALA A 268 0.10 -5.52 2.60
C ALA A 268 -0.72 -6.73 2.11
N LEU A 269 -1.80 -6.50 1.36
CA LEU A 269 -2.63 -7.56 0.79
C LEU A 269 -1.84 -8.41 -0.23
N GLU A 270 -1.16 -7.78 -1.19
CA GLU A 270 -0.37 -8.48 -2.21
C GLU A 270 0.81 -9.25 -1.60
N ARG A 271 1.35 -8.80 -0.46
CA ARG A 271 2.47 -9.49 0.21
C ARG A 271 2.08 -10.90 0.59
N LEU A 272 0.88 -11.06 1.14
CA LEU A 272 0.36 -12.36 1.54
C LEU A 272 0.03 -13.22 0.32
N SER A 273 -0.64 -12.67 -0.69
CA SER A 273 -0.89 -13.38 -1.95
C SER A 273 0.41 -13.90 -2.58
N ARG A 274 1.46 -13.07 -2.66
CA ARG A 274 2.78 -13.49 -3.18
C ARG A 274 3.42 -14.61 -2.34
N HIS A 275 3.25 -14.59 -1.02
CA HIS A 275 3.77 -15.64 -0.15
C HIS A 275 3.03 -16.97 -0.39
N ILE A 276 1.70 -16.92 -0.50
CA ILE A 276 0.86 -18.10 -0.80
C ILE A 276 1.22 -18.69 -2.15
N HIS A 277 1.35 -17.88 -3.20
CA HIS A 277 1.74 -18.35 -4.53
C HIS A 277 3.11 -19.03 -4.52
N LYS A 278 4.07 -18.51 -3.75
CA LYS A 278 5.40 -19.12 -3.60
C LYS A 278 5.30 -20.49 -2.91
N VAL A 279 4.62 -20.55 -1.76
CA VAL A 279 4.47 -21.81 -1.00
C VAL A 279 3.67 -22.85 -1.82
N ALA A 280 2.61 -22.43 -2.50
CA ALA A 280 1.82 -23.31 -3.38
C ALA A 280 2.67 -23.90 -4.52
N HIS A 281 3.54 -23.10 -5.14
CA HIS A 281 4.47 -23.56 -6.15
C HIS A 281 5.50 -24.55 -5.57
N ASP A 282 6.06 -24.27 -4.39
CA ASP A 282 7.01 -25.15 -3.71
C ASP A 282 6.35 -26.50 -3.35
N VAL A 283 5.10 -26.48 -2.88
CA VAL A 283 4.27 -27.68 -2.66
C VAL A 283 4.08 -28.47 -3.95
N GLN A 284 3.75 -27.82 -5.07
CA GLN A 284 3.59 -28.51 -6.36
C GLN A 284 4.88 -29.22 -6.82
N ILE A 285 6.04 -28.60 -6.61
CA ILE A 285 7.34 -29.21 -6.93
C ILE A 285 7.60 -30.43 -6.04
N LEU A 286 7.37 -30.31 -4.73
CA LEU A 286 7.55 -31.42 -3.78
C LEU A 286 6.58 -32.58 -4.09
N GLN A 287 5.33 -32.28 -4.42
CA GLN A 287 4.35 -33.29 -4.83
C GLN A 287 4.82 -34.08 -6.06
N LYS A 288 5.41 -33.41 -7.05
CA LYS A 288 5.95 -34.07 -8.24
C LYS A 288 7.13 -34.97 -7.89
N ARG A 289 8.05 -34.52 -7.02
CA ARG A 289 9.20 -35.33 -6.56
C ARG A 289 8.77 -36.59 -5.82
N VAL A 290 7.86 -36.46 -4.86
CA VAL A 290 7.29 -37.59 -4.11
C VAL A 290 6.59 -38.59 -5.04
N LYS A 291 5.86 -38.11 -6.06
CA LYS A 291 5.24 -39.00 -7.07
C LYS A 291 6.27 -39.76 -7.91
N HIS A 292 7.37 -39.12 -8.32
CA HIS A 292 8.42 -39.80 -9.09
C HIS A 292 9.17 -40.84 -8.26
N GLN A 293 9.42 -40.56 -6.97
CA GLN A 293 10.01 -41.56 -6.06
C GLN A 293 9.11 -42.77 -5.85
N ARG A 294 7.79 -42.58 -5.75
CA ARG A 294 6.84 -43.70 -5.64
C ARG A 294 6.85 -44.58 -6.88
N ILE A 295 6.87 -43.99 -8.08
CA ILE A 295 6.92 -44.74 -9.34
C ILE A 295 8.26 -45.49 -9.51
N GLY A 296 9.37 -44.93 -9.02
CA GLY A 296 10.67 -45.58 -9.05
C GLY A 296 10.87 -46.70 -8.01
N ASN A 297 10.18 -46.63 -6.87
CA ASN A 297 10.27 -47.63 -5.80
C ASN A 297 9.27 -48.79 -5.95
N ASP A 298 8.26 -48.68 -6.84
CA ASP A 298 7.32 -49.79 -7.11
C ASP A 298 8.00 -51.04 -7.72
N GLU A 299 9.28 -50.97 -8.14
CA GLU A 299 10.04 -52.11 -8.66
C GLU A 299 10.87 -52.86 -7.59
N GLU A 300 11.10 -52.32 -6.39
CA GLU A 300 11.92 -52.95 -5.35
C GLU A 300 11.25 -52.92 -3.95
N MET A 301 10.43 -53.94 -3.71
CA MET A 301 9.99 -54.52 -2.43
C MET A 301 9.21 -53.69 -1.39
N GLU A 302 8.18 -54.38 -0.87
CA GLU A 302 7.41 -54.14 0.34
C GLU A 302 8.31 -53.94 1.58
N ASP A 303 8.39 -52.72 2.12
CA ASP A 303 8.65 -52.55 3.56
C ASP A 303 8.03 -51.26 4.14
N LEU A 304 7.00 -51.48 4.97
CA LEU A 304 6.54 -50.77 6.16
C LEU A 304 6.62 -49.22 6.22
N ASP A 305 5.44 -48.59 6.11
CA ASP A 305 4.85 -47.46 6.90
C ASP A 305 5.71 -46.24 7.36
N VAL A 306 6.97 -46.13 6.96
CA VAL A 306 7.81 -44.98 7.24
C VAL A 306 7.58 -43.95 6.15
N LYS A 307 6.85 -42.88 6.47
CA LYS A 307 6.76 -41.71 5.59
C LYS A 307 8.18 -41.27 5.25
N SER A 308 8.53 -41.26 3.97
CA SER A 308 9.78 -40.65 3.51
C SER A 308 9.87 -39.22 4.06
N ARG A 309 11.07 -38.76 4.42
CA ARG A 309 11.31 -37.38 4.87
C ARG A 309 10.67 -36.33 3.94
N GLU A 310 10.60 -36.63 2.64
CA GLU A 310 9.94 -35.78 1.64
C GLU A 310 8.40 -35.78 1.73
N GLN A 311 7.79 -36.87 2.20
CA GLN A 311 6.35 -36.93 2.46
C GLN A 311 5.97 -36.14 3.71
N GLU A 312 6.78 -36.20 4.77
CA GLU A 312 6.59 -35.36 5.97
C GLU A 312 6.77 -33.87 5.64
N GLU A 313 7.82 -33.51 4.89
CA GLU A 313 8.03 -32.14 4.43
C GLU A 313 6.87 -31.64 3.55
N LEU A 314 6.31 -32.51 2.70
CA LEU A 314 5.15 -32.19 1.88
C LEU A 314 3.89 -31.94 2.74
N GLU A 315 3.66 -32.74 3.77
CA GLU A 315 2.54 -32.54 4.69
C GLU A 315 2.69 -31.22 5.46
N GLN A 316 3.87 -30.93 6.00
CA GLN A 316 4.14 -29.67 6.69
C GLN A 316 3.96 -28.44 5.78
N GLN A 317 4.41 -28.49 4.54
CA GLN A 317 4.23 -27.39 3.58
C GLN A 317 2.77 -27.23 3.16
N LYS A 318 1.99 -28.32 3.06
CA LYS A 318 0.55 -28.25 2.82
C LYS A 318 -0.20 -27.63 4.00
N GLU A 319 0.10 -28.05 5.23
CA GLU A 319 -0.50 -27.45 6.43
C GLU A 319 -0.18 -25.96 6.52
N LYS A 320 1.08 -25.58 6.28
CA LYS A 320 1.49 -24.17 6.21
C LYS A 320 0.73 -23.41 5.12
N LEU A 321 0.49 -24.02 3.96
CA LEU A 321 -0.26 -23.39 2.87
C LEU A 321 -1.71 -23.13 3.26
N GLU A 322 -2.39 -24.10 3.88
CA GLU A 322 -3.76 -23.94 4.34
C GLU A 322 -3.86 -22.86 5.44
N ASN A 323 -2.97 -22.88 6.44
CA ASN A 323 -2.90 -21.82 7.46
C ASN A 323 -2.71 -20.42 6.86
N LEU A 324 -1.90 -20.30 5.80
CA LEU A 324 -1.71 -19.02 5.10
C LEU A 324 -2.97 -18.57 4.34
N LYS A 325 -3.71 -19.50 3.72
CA LYS A 325 -4.98 -19.19 3.05
C LYS A 325 -6.05 -18.77 4.04
N ASP A 326 -6.15 -19.45 5.18
CA ASP A 326 -7.09 -19.09 6.25
C ASP A 326 -6.77 -17.69 6.83
N PHE A 327 -5.48 -17.40 7.01
CA PHE A 327 -5.04 -16.06 7.39
C PHE A 327 -5.37 -15.02 6.31
N GLN A 328 -5.21 -15.33 5.03
CA GLN A 328 -5.56 -14.43 3.92
C GLN A 328 -7.06 -14.15 3.88
N LYS A 329 -7.89 -15.18 4.04
CA LYS A 329 -9.35 -15.04 4.14
C LYS A 329 -9.71 -14.10 5.29
N SER A 330 -9.15 -14.35 6.48
CA SER A 330 -9.40 -13.51 7.67
C SER A 330 -8.98 -12.06 7.44
N LEU A 331 -7.86 -11.83 6.75
CA LEU A 331 -7.34 -10.50 6.44
C LEU A 331 -8.25 -9.75 5.45
N PHE A 332 -8.72 -10.42 4.40
CA PHE A 332 -9.67 -9.81 3.45
C PHE A 332 -11.00 -9.51 4.12
N LEU A 333 -11.51 -10.42 4.96
CA LEU A 333 -12.74 -10.18 5.73
C LEU A 333 -12.59 -8.95 6.63
N ASP A 334 -11.48 -8.80 7.35
CA ASP A 334 -11.21 -7.62 8.19
C ASP A 334 -11.19 -6.34 7.35
N VAL A 335 -10.47 -6.30 6.22
CA VAL A 335 -10.44 -5.11 5.35
C VAL A 335 -11.83 -4.76 4.82
N LEU A 336 -12.60 -5.74 4.33
CA LEU A 336 -13.93 -5.52 3.81
C LEU A 336 -14.90 -5.08 4.92
N HIS A 337 -14.74 -5.61 6.13
CA HIS A 337 -15.52 -5.22 7.29
C HIS A 337 -15.22 -3.78 7.69
N LYS A 338 -13.94 -3.39 7.79
CA LYS A 338 -13.55 -1.99 8.07
C LYS A 338 -14.10 -1.00 7.03
N PHE A 339 -14.11 -1.36 5.75
CA PHE A 339 -14.77 -0.52 4.73
C PHE A 339 -16.29 -0.45 4.91
N THR A 340 -16.93 -1.58 5.23
CA THR A 340 -18.38 -1.64 5.46
C THR A 340 -18.79 -0.78 6.64
N VAL A 341 -18.06 -0.88 7.76
CA VAL A 341 -18.25 -0.02 8.94
C VAL A 341 -18.05 1.43 8.58
N LEU A 342 -16.93 1.79 7.92
CA LEU A 342 -16.63 3.17 7.53
C LEU A 342 -17.72 3.80 6.64
N LEU A 343 -18.26 3.05 5.69
CA LEU A 343 -19.32 3.53 4.81
C LEU A 343 -20.66 3.62 5.56
N THR A 344 -21.00 2.62 6.38
CA THR A 344 -22.27 2.58 7.12
C THR A 344 -22.33 3.65 8.20
N GLU A 345 -21.26 3.83 8.98
CA GLU A 345 -21.14 4.91 9.98
C GLU A 345 -21.32 6.29 9.35
N TYR A 346 -20.74 6.49 8.16
CA TYR A 346 -20.89 7.75 7.43
C TYR A 346 -22.33 8.00 6.97
N ILE A 347 -23.01 6.96 6.45
CA ILE A 347 -24.42 7.06 6.04
C ILE A 347 -25.29 7.40 7.26
N VAL A 348 -25.16 6.64 8.36
CA VAL A 348 -25.93 6.86 9.59
C VAL A 348 -25.67 8.25 10.17
N HIS A 349 -24.42 8.74 10.13
CA HIS A 349 -24.08 10.09 10.55
C HIS A 349 -24.81 11.15 9.72
N CYS A 350 -24.78 11.03 8.38
CA CYS A 350 -25.49 11.94 7.49
C CYS A 350 -27.01 11.90 7.69
N GLU A 351 -27.60 10.71 7.86
CA GLU A 351 -29.04 10.56 8.15
C GLU A 351 -29.43 11.21 9.49
N THR A 352 -28.59 11.06 10.51
CA THR A 352 -28.82 11.67 11.84
C THR A 352 -28.75 13.20 11.78
N GLU A 353 -27.85 13.75 10.98
CA GLU A 353 -27.72 15.19 10.76
C GLU A 353 -28.73 15.75 9.74
N GLY A 354 -29.49 14.90 9.05
CA GLY A 354 -30.41 15.30 7.98
C GLY A 354 -29.70 15.82 6.73
N THR A 355 -28.45 15.41 6.50
CA THR A 355 -27.65 15.79 5.32
C THR A 355 -27.59 14.67 4.29
N ASP A 356 -27.38 15.00 3.01
CA ASP A 356 -27.23 13.98 1.96
C ASP A 356 -25.87 13.30 2.09
N PHE A 357 -25.87 11.96 2.22
CA PHE A 357 -24.67 11.14 2.29
C PHE A 357 -23.92 11.07 0.96
N ARG A 358 -24.52 11.48 -0.17
CA ARG A 358 -23.91 11.42 -1.52
C ARG A 358 -22.87 12.52 -1.75
N THR A 359 -21.86 12.54 -0.89
CA THR A 359 -20.76 13.49 -0.95
C THR A 359 -19.59 12.98 -1.80
N PRO A 360 -18.68 13.86 -2.26
CA PRO A 360 -17.44 13.44 -2.92
C PRO A 360 -16.60 12.50 -2.04
N TYR A 361 -16.63 12.67 -0.72
CA TYR A 361 -16.01 11.75 0.24
C TYR A 361 -16.59 10.34 0.13
N PHE A 362 -17.91 10.20 0.22
CA PHE A 362 -18.56 8.90 0.13
C PHE A 362 -18.27 8.21 -1.21
N SER A 363 -18.36 8.95 -2.33
CA SER A 363 -18.04 8.43 -3.65
C SER A 363 -16.59 7.93 -3.74
N TRP A 364 -15.65 8.67 -3.15
CA TRP A 364 -14.24 8.30 -3.11
C TRP A 364 -14.00 7.02 -2.31
N ILE A 365 -14.54 6.92 -1.09
CA ILE A 365 -14.41 5.70 -0.25
C ILE A 365 -15.11 4.52 -0.91
N LYS A 366 -16.32 4.72 -1.45
CA LYS A 366 -17.06 3.72 -2.23
C LYS A 366 -16.22 3.20 -3.40
N GLY A 367 -15.51 4.09 -4.10
CA GLY A 367 -14.59 3.73 -5.19
C GLY A 367 -13.33 2.98 -4.72
N ARG A 368 -12.76 3.33 -3.55
CA ARG A 368 -11.64 2.60 -2.93
C ARG A 368 -12.06 1.22 -2.42
N PHE A 369 -13.29 1.07 -1.96
CA PHE A 369 -13.86 -0.23 -1.61
C PHE A 369 -14.01 -1.12 -2.86
N LYS A 370 -14.57 -0.58 -3.96
CA LYS A 370 -14.61 -1.27 -5.27
C LYS A 370 -13.22 -1.69 -5.76
N GLN A 371 -12.20 -0.85 -5.54
CA GLN A 371 -10.82 -1.14 -5.95
C GLN A 371 -10.30 -2.45 -5.35
N ILE A 372 -10.65 -2.78 -4.10
CA ILE A 372 -10.22 -4.04 -3.46
C ILE A 372 -10.73 -5.24 -4.25
N PHE A 373 -12.02 -5.26 -4.60
CA PHE A 373 -12.63 -6.32 -5.41
C PHE A 373 -12.01 -6.43 -6.81
N LEU A 374 -11.69 -5.30 -7.44
CA LEU A 374 -11.12 -5.28 -8.79
C LEU A 374 -9.64 -5.69 -8.83
N MET A 375 -8.88 -5.37 -7.80
CA MET A 375 -7.44 -5.69 -7.73
C MET A 375 -7.20 -7.12 -7.24
N HIS A 376 -7.97 -7.58 -6.25
CA HIS A 376 -7.80 -8.87 -5.58
C HIS A 376 -8.89 -9.87 -5.94
N GLY A 377 -9.64 -9.62 -7.02
CA GLY A 377 -10.81 -10.41 -7.38
C GLY A 377 -10.51 -11.89 -7.61
N ALA A 378 -9.32 -12.23 -8.14
CA ALA A 378 -8.91 -13.62 -8.31
C ALA A 378 -8.91 -14.40 -6.99
N ASP A 379 -8.34 -13.80 -5.94
CA ASP A 379 -8.28 -14.38 -4.60
C ASP A 379 -9.68 -14.35 -3.96
N LEU A 380 -10.36 -13.19 -3.97
CA LEU A 380 -11.70 -13.00 -3.37
C LEU A 380 -12.79 -13.92 -3.94
N HIS A 381 -12.65 -14.34 -5.20
CA HIS A 381 -13.60 -15.27 -5.82
C HIS A 381 -13.52 -16.68 -5.22
N GLU A 382 -12.39 -17.09 -4.64
CA GLU A 382 -12.25 -18.42 -4.03
C GLU A 382 -13.10 -18.56 -2.75
N PHE A 383 -13.37 -17.46 -2.05
CA PHE A 383 -14.10 -17.44 -0.78
C PHE A 383 -15.37 -16.57 -0.83
N THR A 384 -15.98 -16.41 -2.01
CA THR A 384 -17.21 -15.62 -2.20
C THR A 384 -18.39 -16.10 -1.34
N GLU A 385 -18.53 -17.41 -1.13
CA GLU A 385 -19.61 -17.94 -0.27
C GLU A 385 -19.40 -17.59 1.21
N ASP A 386 -18.14 -17.58 1.67
CA ASP A 386 -17.83 -17.15 3.02
C ASP A 386 -18.02 -15.64 3.19
N LEU A 387 -17.63 -14.82 2.20
CA LEU A 387 -17.92 -13.38 2.20
C LEU A 387 -19.43 -13.12 2.32
N ARG A 388 -20.23 -13.88 1.56
CA ARG A 388 -21.69 -13.79 1.61
C ARG A 388 -22.22 -14.18 2.99
N ARG A 389 -21.72 -15.27 3.59
CA ARG A 389 -22.19 -15.77 4.88
C ARG A 389 -21.75 -14.90 6.06
N GLU A 390 -20.50 -14.48 6.09
CA GLU A 390 -19.88 -13.86 7.27
C GLU A 390 -20.00 -12.34 7.28
N LEU A 391 -20.05 -11.72 6.10
CA LEU A 391 -20.12 -10.27 5.99
C LEU A 391 -21.47 -9.84 5.42
N PHE A 392 -21.84 -10.26 4.21
CA PHE A 392 -23.00 -9.73 3.48
C PHE A 392 -24.35 -10.43 3.76
N SER A 393 -24.46 -11.23 4.82
CA SER A 393 -25.70 -11.94 5.20
C SER A 393 -26.53 -11.18 6.22
N SER A 394 -25.92 -10.22 6.93
CA SER A 394 -26.62 -9.44 7.94
C SER A 394 -27.62 -8.50 7.27
N SER A 395 -28.84 -8.47 7.80
CA SER A 395 -29.92 -7.58 7.37
C SER A 395 -29.59 -6.09 7.53
N ASP A 396 -28.53 -5.79 8.29
CA ASP A 396 -28.19 -4.46 8.75
C ASP A 396 -27.17 -3.77 7.83
N ILE A 397 -26.73 -4.43 6.75
CA ILE A 397 -25.82 -3.82 5.77
C ILE A 397 -26.58 -2.90 4.83
N ASP A 398 -26.08 -1.69 4.70
CA ASP A 398 -26.62 -0.70 3.79
C ASP A 398 -26.57 -1.17 2.32
N LEU A 399 -27.65 -0.88 1.59
CA LEU A 399 -27.83 -1.28 0.19
C LEU A 399 -26.70 -0.78 -0.73
N ASN A 400 -26.10 0.39 -0.46
CA ASN A 400 -24.99 0.93 -1.27
C ASN A 400 -23.72 0.10 -1.15
N VAL A 401 -23.50 -0.52 0.00
CA VAL A 401 -22.36 -1.41 0.26
C VAL A 401 -22.64 -2.78 -0.37
N LEU A 402 -23.86 -3.29 -0.18
CA LEU A 402 -24.30 -4.57 -0.74
C LEU A 402 -24.29 -4.57 -2.29
N GLU A 403 -24.66 -3.45 -2.92
CA GLU A 403 -24.60 -3.27 -4.37
C GLU A 403 -23.19 -3.52 -4.93
N ILE A 404 -22.14 -3.13 -4.20
CA ILE A 404 -20.75 -3.35 -4.63
C ILE A 404 -20.41 -4.83 -4.65
N PHE A 405 -20.82 -5.55 -3.62
CA PHE A 405 -20.62 -6.99 -3.56
C PHE A 405 -21.38 -7.70 -4.68
N HIS A 406 -22.63 -7.30 -4.96
CA HIS A 406 -23.38 -7.84 -6.09
C HIS A 406 -22.71 -7.55 -7.44
N GLN A 407 -22.19 -6.34 -7.65
CA GLN A 407 -21.41 -5.99 -8.84
C GLN A 407 -20.17 -6.89 -8.98
N PHE A 408 -19.47 -7.17 -7.88
CA PHE A 408 -18.33 -8.08 -7.87
C PHE A 408 -18.72 -9.53 -8.23
N VAL A 409 -19.77 -10.06 -7.61
CA VAL A 409 -20.27 -11.41 -7.92
C VAL A 409 -20.67 -11.53 -9.39
N ALA A 410 -21.27 -10.46 -9.95
CA ALA A 410 -21.67 -10.40 -11.35
C ALA A 410 -20.50 -10.44 -12.37
N LEU A 411 -19.24 -10.25 -11.94
CA LEU A 411 -18.08 -10.34 -12.84
C LEU A 411 -17.74 -11.78 -13.24
N ARG A 412 -18.25 -12.79 -12.49
CA ARG A 412 -18.06 -14.22 -12.77
C ARG A 412 -19.35 -14.98 -13.12
N SER A 413 -20.51 -14.33 -13.00
CA SER A 413 -21.78 -14.85 -13.52
C SER A 413 -21.86 -14.66 -15.04
#